data_AF-G0EE32-F1
#
_entry.id   AF-G0EE32-F1
#
_cell.length_a   1.000
_cell.length_b   1.000
_cell.length_c   1.000
_cell.angle_alpha   90.00
_cell.angle_beta   90.00
_cell.angle_gamma   90.00
#
_symmetry.space_group_name_H-M   'P 1'
#
loop_
_entity.id
_entity.type
_entity.pdbx_description
1 polymer ?
#
loop_
_entity_poly.entity_id
_entity_poly.type
_entity_poly.pdbx_seq_one_letter_code
_entity_poly.pdbx_strand_id
1 'polypeptide(L)'
;MRRHDSRSNGSRSPRRLPRYECEEIPCIHIVIDPPRKRFAVFIEYEDGDYIHVSAEKVLEAARRIEELLRKRWREASSEEVDEIAERYLEASRVE
;
A
#
# COMPACT_ATOMS: atom_id res chain seq x y z
N MET A 1 19.34 53.11 -19.33
CA MET A 1 20.13 51.88 -19.05
C MET A 1 20.55 51.96 -17.58
N ARG A 2 20.32 51.03 -16.64
CA ARG A 2 19.96 49.60 -16.65
C ARG A 2 19.05 49.33 -15.44
N ARG A 3 18.05 48.46 -15.58
CA ARG A 3 17.27 47.90 -14.47
C ARG A 3 18.04 46.71 -13.92
N HIS A 4 18.30 46.66 -12.62
CA HIS A 4 18.79 45.47 -11.94
C HIS A 4 17.57 44.68 -11.46
N ASP A 5 17.24 43.60 -12.17
CA ASP A 5 16.24 42.63 -11.75
C ASP A 5 16.86 41.63 -10.77
N SER A 6 16.48 41.75 -9.50
CA SER A 6 16.77 40.78 -8.45
C SER A 6 15.82 39.59 -8.59
N ARG A 7 16.27 38.51 -9.22
CA ARG A 7 15.52 37.24 -9.28
C ARG A 7 15.59 36.53 -7.93
N SER A 8 14.48 36.58 -7.19
CA SER A 8 14.23 35.77 -5.99
C SER A 8 14.16 34.30 -6.39
N ASN A 9 15.18 33.52 -6.02
CA ASN A 9 15.20 32.07 -6.24
C ASN A 9 14.38 31.41 -5.11
N GLY A 10 13.08 31.25 -5.33
CA GLY A 10 12.19 30.56 -4.41
C GLY A 10 12.52 29.07 -4.37
N SER A 11 13.29 28.64 -3.38
CA SER A 11 13.50 27.23 -3.06
C SER A 11 12.14 26.62 -2.70
N ARG A 12 11.50 25.95 -3.66
CA ARG A 12 10.33 25.11 -3.39
C ARG A 12 10.80 23.95 -2.53
N SER A 13 10.57 24.05 -1.22
CA SER A 13 10.66 22.93 -0.29
C SER A 13 9.90 21.74 -0.89
N PRO A 14 10.47 20.53 -0.90
CA PRO A 14 9.74 19.36 -1.38
C PRO A 14 8.47 19.23 -0.53
N ARG A 15 7.30 19.21 -1.19
CA ARG A 15 6.03 18.96 -0.52
C ARG A 15 6.19 17.64 0.22
N ARG A 16 6.19 17.65 1.55
CA ARG A 16 6.06 16.42 2.34
C ARG A 16 4.77 15.77 1.85
N LEU A 17 4.89 14.61 1.22
CA LEU A 17 3.73 13.80 0.92
C LEU A 17 3.00 13.54 2.24
N PRO A 18 1.66 13.66 2.28
CA PRO A 18 0.90 13.32 3.47
C PRO A 18 1.29 11.90 3.90
N ARG A 19 1.55 11.74 5.20
CA ARG A 19 1.80 10.42 5.78
C ARG A 19 0.50 9.65 5.62
N TYR A 20 0.52 8.56 4.87
CA TYR A 20 -0.61 7.66 4.79
C TYR A 20 -0.81 7.06 6.19
N GLU A 21 -1.89 7.45 6.86
CA GLU A 21 -2.37 6.86 8.10
C GLU A 21 -3.54 5.97 7.70
N CYS A 22 -3.38 4.68 7.93
CA CYS A 22 -4.37 3.65 7.64
C CYS A 22 -5.00 3.27 8.98
N GLU A 23 -6.34 3.29 9.05
CA GLU A 23 -7.08 3.24 10.31
C GLU A 23 -7.54 1.82 10.70
N GLU A 24 -7.39 0.83 9.81
CA GLU A 24 -7.83 -0.56 10.03
C GLU A 24 -6.71 -1.56 9.69
N ILE A 25 -6.21 -2.30 10.68
CA ILE A 25 -5.17 -3.34 10.55
C ILE A 25 -5.80 -4.59 9.90
N PRO A 26 -5.09 -5.33 9.01
CA PRO A 26 -3.72 -5.09 8.54
C PRO A 26 -3.60 -4.06 7.42
N CYS A 27 -2.59 -3.20 7.50
CA CYS A 27 -2.36 -2.12 6.53
C CYS A 27 -1.25 -2.48 5.53
N ILE A 28 -1.42 -2.11 4.25
CA ILE A 28 -0.37 -2.27 3.23
C ILE A 28 0.46 -0.98 3.14
N HIS A 29 1.76 -1.07 3.46
CA HIS A 29 2.70 0.03 3.39
C HIS A 29 3.68 -0.11 2.22
N ILE A 30 3.80 0.94 1.41
CA ILE A 30 4.83 1.05 0.38
C ILE A 30 5.86 2.09 0.85
N VAL A 31 7.04 1.62 1.24
CA VAL A 31 8.11 2.47 1.75
C VAL A 31 9.10 2.75 0.63
N ILE A 32 9.36 4.03 0.36
CA ILE A 32 10.35 4.47 -0.63
C ILE A 32 11.65 4.89 0.07
N ASP A 33 12.79 4.54 -0.53
CA ASP A 33 14.13 5.03 -0.18
C ASP A 33 14.65 5.84 -1.39
N PRO A 34 14.29 7.14 -1.48
CA PRO A 34 14.62 7.97 -2.64
C PRO A 34 16.12 8.08 -2.92
N PRO A 35 17.00 8.27 -1.92
CA PRO A 35 18.44 8.32 -2.15
C PRO A 35 19.00 7.09 -2.87
N ARG A 36 18.43 5.90 -2.59
CA ARG A 36 18.86 4.63 -3.20
C ARG A 36 17.97 4.14 -4.35
N LYS A 37 16.95 4.92 -4.73
CA LYS A 37 15.97 4.56 -5.78
C LYS A 37 15.38 3.16 -5.63
N ARG A 38 15.04 2.77 -4.40
CA ARG A 38 14.41 1.47 -4.11
C ARG A 38 13.14 1.66 -3.29
N PHE A 39 12.30 0.65 -3.29
CA PHE A 39 11.10 0.58 -2.46
C PHE A 39 10.90 -0.85 -1.96
N ALA A 40 10.07 -1.00 -0.94
CA ALA A 40 9.63 -2.29 -0.42
C ALA A 40 8.15 -2.20 -0.02
N VAL A 41 7.46 -3.34 -0.06
CA VAL A 41 6.06 -3.46 0.34
C VAL A 41 5.98 -4.29 1.61
N PHE A 42 5.21 -3.80 2.56
CA PHE A 42 5.01 -4.42 3.86
C PHE A 42 3.52 -4.52 4.15
N ILE A 43 3.12 -5.58 4.85
CA ILE A 43 1.84 -5.67 5.53
C ILE A 43 2.13 -5.45 7.01
N GLU A 44 1.63 -4.36 7.58
CA GLU A 44 1.72 -4.06 9.01
C GLU A 44 0.60 -4.80 9.74
N TYR A 45 0.98 -5.52 10.79
CA TYR A 45 0.08 -6.17 11.74
C TYR A 45 0.04 -5.36 13.05
N GLU A 46 -0.61 -5.88 14.08
CA GLU A 46 -0.60 -5.26 15.41
C GLU A 46 0.82 -5.10 15.99
N ASP A 47 0.96 -4.16 16.93
CA ASP A 47 2.20 -3.91 17.69
C ASP A 47 3.45 -3.54 16.88
N GLY A 48 3.28 -3.07 15.63
CA GLY A 48 4.38 -2.61 14.78
C GLY A 48 5.16 -3.75 14.10
N ASP A 49 4.64 -4.98 14.18
CA ASP A 49 5.15 -6.10 13.41
C ASP A 49 4.79 -5.94 11.93
N TYR A 50 5.70 -6.36 11.05
CA TYR A 50 5.50 -6.27 9.60
C TYR A 50 5.95 -7.52 8.85
N ILE A 51 5.18 -7.85 7.81
CA ILE A 51 5.49 -8.91 6.85
C ILE A 51 5.96 -8.25 5.57
N HIS A 52 7.18 -8.53 5.13
CA HIS A 52 7.64 -8.12 3.81
C HIS A 52 6.98 -8.95 2.71
N VAL A 53 6.40 -8.27 1.72
CA VAL A 53 5.81 -8.90 0.53
C VAL A 53 6.51 -8.37 -0.72
N SER A 54 6.91 -9.28 -1.61
CA SER A 54 7.48 -8.88 -2.89
C SER A 54 6.45 -8.14 -3.75
N ALA A 55 6.86 -7.02 -4.37
CA ALA A 55 5.99 -6.25 -5.26
C ALA A 55 5.40 -7.09 -6.41
N GLU A 56 6.14 -8.09 -6.90
CA GLU A 56 5.68 -9.00 -7.95
C GLU A 56 4.40 -9.77 -7.53
N LYS A 57 4.42 -10.39 -6.34
CA LYS A 57 3.24 -11.08 -5.78
C LYS A 57 2.04 -10.15 -5.59
N VAL A 58 2.28 -8.91 -5.15
CA VAL A 58 1.22 -7.91 -4.99
C VAL A 58 0.60 -7.58 -6.35
N LEU A 59 1.42 -7.38 -7.38
CA LEU A 59 0.96 -7.12 -8.74
C LEU A 59 0.21 -8.31 -9.35
N GLU A 60 0.66 -9.53 -9.09
CA GLU A 60 -0.02 -10.75 -9.52
C GLU A 60 -1.41 -10.87 -8.86
N ALA A 61 -1.48 -10.68 -7.54
CA ALA A 61 -2.74 -10.67 -6.81
C ALA A 61 -3.69 -9.57 -7.31
N ALA A 62 -3.19 -8.35 -7.53
CA ALA A 62 -3.98 -7.24 -8.05
C ALA A 62 -4.58 -7.55 -9.43
N ARG A 63 -3.80 -8.12 -10.36
CA ARG A 63 -4.30 -8.56 -11.66
C ARG A 63 -5.39 -9.63 -11.52
N ARG A 64 -5.21 -10.57 -10.60
CA ARG A 64 -6.20 -11.62 -10.36
C ARG A 64 -7.51 -11.06 -9.82
N ILE A 65 -7.44 -10.09 -8.90
CA ILE A 65 -8.61 -9.37 -8.38
C ILE A 65 -9.32 -8.64 -9.52
N GLU A 66 -8.59 -7.90 -10.37
CA GLU A 66 -9.18 -7.21 -11.53
C GLU A 66 -9.95 -8.17 -12.45
N GLU A 67 -9.41 -9.36 -12.74
CA GLU A 67 -10.08 -10.37 -13.55
C GLU A 67 -11.39 -10.85 -12.92
N LEU A 68 -11.41 -11.07 -11.61
CA LEU A 68 -12.58 -11.50 -10.87
C LEU A 68 -13.66 -10.42 -10.88
N LEU A 69 -13.28 -9.16 -10.63
CA LEU A 69 -14.19 -8.02 -10.69
C LEU A 69 -14.79 -7.83 -12.09
N ARG A 70 -13.98 -7.98 -13.16
CA ARG A 70 -14.49 -7.96 -14.56
C ARG A 70 -15.51 -9.05 -14.83
N LYS A 71 -15.39 -10.20 -14.17
CA LYS A 71 -16.33 -11.33 -14.23
C LYS A 71 -17.52 -11.16 -13.27
N ARG A 72 -17.69 -9.98 -12.66
CA ARG A 72 -18.75 -9.66 -11.69
C ARG A 72 -18.73 -10.51 -10.42
N TRP A 73 -17.56 -11.01 -10.04
CA TRP A 73 -17.37 -11.55 -8.70
C TRP A 73 -17.38 -10.39 -7.71
N ARG A 74 -17.89 -10.64 -6.51
CA ARG A 74 -17.81 -9.70 -5.38
C ARG A 74 -16.76 -10.17 -4.39
N GLU A 75 -16.22 -9.23 -3.64
CA GLU A 75 -15.47 -9.55 -2.44
C GLU A 75 -16.40 -10.14 -1.37
N ALA A 76 -15.85 -11.03 -0.55
CA ALA A 76 -16.58 -11.62 0.57
C ALA A 76 -16.87 -10.56 1.63
N SER A 77 -17.99 -10.68 2.35
CA SER A 77 -18.24 -9.84 3.52
C SER A 77 -17.34 -10.26 4.68
N SER A 78 -17.20 -9.40 5.70
CA SER A 78 -16.40 -9.70 6.90
C SER A 78 -16.80 -10.99 7.62
N GLU A 79 -18.08 -11.39 7.52
CA GLU A 79 -18.63 -12.64 8.07
C GLU A 79 -18.31 -13.87 7.19
N GLU A 80 -18.19 -13.68 5.87
CA GLU A 80 -17.91 -14.75 4.91
C GLU A 80 -16.41 -15.04 4.75
N VAL A 81 -15.55 -14.09 5.10
CA VAL A 81 -14.08 -14.22 4.99
C VAL A 81 -13.59 -15.45 5.76
N ASP A 82 -14.07 -15.64 6.99
CA ASP A 82 -13.61 -16.75 7.83
C ASP A 82 -14.11 -18.11 7.29
N GLU A 83 -15.35 -18.18 6.78
CA GLU A 83 -15.88 -19.38 6.12
C GLU A 83 -15.04 -19.76 4.88
N ILE A 84 -14.65 -18.77 4.07
CA ILE A 84 -13.82 -18.99 2.88
C ILE A 84 -12.41 -19.44 3.27
N ALA A 85 -11.81 -18.81 4.28
CA ALA A 85 -10.47 -19.16 4.76
C ALA A 85 -10.43 -20.60 5.30
N GLU A 86 -11.41 -20.98 6.13
CA GLU A 86 -11.48 -22.34 6.67
C GLU A 86 -11.68 -23.36 5.55
N ARG A 87 -12.63 -23.11 4.64
CA ARG A 87 -12.98 -24.06 3.58
C ARG A 87 -11.89 -24.27 2.53
N TYR A 88 -11.17 -23.21 2.15
CA TYR A 88 -10.26 -23.24 1.00
C TYR A 88 -8.78 -23.11 1.35
N LEU A 89 -8.46 -22.61 2.55
CA LEU A 89 -7.08 -22.49 3.02
C LEU A 89 -6.79 -23.38 4.23
N GLU A 90 -7.81 -24.05 4.80
CA GLU A 90 -7.70 -24.80 6.05
C GLU A 90 -7.09 -23.93 7.17
N ALA A 91 -7.43 -22.64 7.16
CA ALA A 91 -6.82 -21.62 8.02
C ALA A 91 -7.90 -20.88 8.83
N SER A 92 -7.52 -20.49 10.04
CA SER A 92 -8.34 -19.64 10.92
C SER A 92 -7.72 -18.25 11.04
N ARG A 93 -8.56 -17.24 11.24
CA ARG A 93 -8.11 -15.88 11.55
C ARG A 93 -7.31 -15.90 12.85
N VAL A 94 -6.19 -15.19 12.88
CA VAL A 94 -5.47 -14.88 14.12
C VAL A 94 -6.15 -13.65 14.70
N GLU A 95 -6.65 -13.76 15.94
CA GLU A 95 -7.19 -12.62 16.69
C GLU A 95 -6.08 -11.69 17.18
#